data_AF-A0A161M377-F1
#
_entry.id   AF-A0A161M377-F1
#
_cell.length_a   1.000
_cell.length_b   1.000
_cell.length_c   1.000
_cell.angle_alpha   90.00
_cell.angle_beta   90.00
_cell.angle_gamma   90.00
#
_symmetry.space_group_name_H-M   'P 1'
#
loop_
_entity.id
_entity.type
_entity.pdbx_description
1 polymer ?
#
loop_
_entity_poly.entity_id
_entity_poly.type
_entity_poly.pdbx_seq_one_letter_code
_entity_poly.pdbx_strand_id
1 'polypeptide(L)'
;YSRSSSYSGSSSYGNRRTGYGGSHSGYSGGSSYSSGYSGSHRSPGYNHNYYTGGCNSNLMAPMNSILECSTQQGGCTATCISNYQFPTGVSQISIICHEGIWRMKGANDDVIPTCSPICLPACQNGGTCASPNVCRCSDNFFGVYCQYEMKKCLEYPPTPMNSKKT
;
A
#
# COMPACT_ATOMS: atom_id res chain seq x y z
N TYR A 1 -47.33 15.52 22.99
CA TYR A 1 -47.28 14.68 24.20
C TYR A 1 -46.92 13.27 23.80
N SER A 2 -46.09 12.63 24.63
CA SER A 2 -45.55 11.24 24.53
C SER A 2 -44.29 11.11 23.67
N ARG A 3 -43.22 10.41 24.07
CA ARG A 3 -42.59 10.08 25.37
C ARG A 3 -41.33 9.33 24.96
N SER A 4 -40.17 9.73 25.44
CA SER A 4 -38.91 8.99 25.35
C SER A 4 -38.91 7.81 26.32
N SER A 5 -38.32 6.67 25.93
CA SER A 5 -37.72 5.68 26.83
C SER A 5 -36.80 4.72 26.06
N SER A 6 -35.61 4.54 26.61
CA SER A 6 -34.45 3.79 26.14
C SER A 6 -34.56 2.30 26.48
N TYR A 7 -33.89 1.40 25.74
CA TYR A 7 -33.51 0.08 26.24
C TYR A 7 -32.14 -0.36 25.72
N SER A 8 -31.27 -0.67 26.67
CA SER A 8 -29.94 -1.27 26.53
C SER A 8 -30.05 -2.79 26.40
N GLY A 9 -29.15 -3.45 25.66
CA GLY A 9 -29.08 -4.91 25.60
C GLY A 9 -27.68 -5.41 25.24
N SER A 10 -26.97 -5.92 26.25
CA SER A 10 -25.67 -6.60 26.17
C SER A 10 -25.86 -8.12 26.29
N SER A 11 -25.16 -8.92 25.48
CA SER A 11 -24.96 -10.38 25.67
C SER A 11 -23.62 -10.75 24.99
N SER A 12 -22.49 -10.96 25.66
CA SER A 12 -22.09 -11.97 26.67
C SER A 12 -22.27 -13.42 26.20
N TYR A 13 -21.18 -14.03 25.71
CA TYR A 13 -21.00 -15.48 25.72
C TYR A 13 -19.91 -15.83 26.75
N GLY A 14 -20.33 -16.40 27.89
CA GLY A 14 -19.46 -17.11 28.84
C GLY A 14 -19.42 -18.60 28.48
N ASN A 15 -18.30 -19.33 28.53
CA ASN A 15 -17.40 -19.68 29.65
C ASN A 15 -17.67 -21.13 30.12
N ARG A 16 -16.66 -22.01 30.06
CA ARG A 16 -16.44 -23.08 31.05
C ARG A 16 -15.00 -23.62 30.99
N ARG A 17 -14.39 -23.59 32.18
CA ARG A 17 -13.03 -23.99 32.55
C ARG A 17 -12.87 -25.51 32.63
N THR A 18 -11.63 -25.99 32.53
CA THR A 18 -10.96 -26.87 33.53
C THR A 18 -9.45 -26.85 33.28
N GLY A 19 -8.66 -26.68 34.34
CA GLY A 19 -7.19 -26.75 34.32
C GLY A 19 -6.66 -27.83 35.26
N TYR A 20 -5.40 -28.21 35.05
CA TYR A 20 -4.45 -28.90 35.95
C TYR A 20 -3.07 -28.54 35.33
N GLY A 21 -2.03 -27.99 35.98
CA GLY A 21 -1.50 -28.18 37.33
C GLY A 21 -0.22 -29.01 37.23
N GLY A 22 0.97 -28.42 37.47
CA GLY A 22 2.22 -29.21 37.59
C GLY A 22 3.53 -28.45 37.38
N SER A 23 4.07 -27.89 38.47
CA SER A 23 5.44 -27.37 38.61
C SER A 23 6.45 -28.50 38.88
N HIS A 24 7.73 -28.28 38.53
CA HIS A 24 9.00 -28.76 39.16
C HIS A 24 10.10 -28.69 38.08
N SER A 25 11.40 -28.49 38.31
CA SER A 25 12.25 -28.04 39.41
C SER A 25 13.65 -27.91 38.77
N GLY A 26 14.49 -27.01 39.27
CA GLY A 26 15.81 -26.74 38.70
C GLY A 26 16.82 -27.88 38.83
N TYR A 27 17.86 -27.80 38.00
CA TYR A 27 19.17 -28.41 38.24
C TYR A 27 20.27 -27.57 37.59
N SER A 28 21.15 -27.07 38.45
CA SER A 28 22.50 -26.62 38.15
C SER A 28 23.39 -27.81 37.72
N GLY A 29 24.23 -27.63 36.71
CA GLY A 29 25.23 -28.64 36.35
C GLY A 29 26.03 -28.26 35.12
N GLY A 30 27.13 -27.54 35.33
CA GLY A 30 28.21 -27.52 34.35
C GLY A 30 28.94 -28.87 34.36
N SER A 31 29.34 -29.36 33.20
CA SER A 31 30.52 -30.23 33.04
C SER A 31 30.92 -30.27 31.57
N SER A 32 32.15 -29.84 31.39
CA SER A 32 32.95 -29.75 30.19
C SER A 32 33.15 -31.11 29.53
N TYR A 33 32.83 -31.23 28.25
CA TYR A 33 33.57 -32.12 27.36
C TYR A 33 34.42 -31.23 26.44
N SER A 34 35.70 -31.10 26.78
CA SER A 34 36.70 -30.67 25.81
C SER A 34 36.91 -31.82 24.84
N SER A 35 36.34 -31.70 23.64
CA SER A 35 36.85 -32.41 22.47
C SER A 35 37.43 -31.35 21.54
N GLY A 36 38.76 -31.26 21.59
CA GLY A 36 39.53 -30.42 20.69
C GLY A 36 39.24 -30.81 19.24
N TYR A 37 38.58 -29.90 18.55
CA TYR A 37 38.68 -29.79 17.11
C TYR A 37 39.17 -28.38 16.82
N SER A 38 40.38 -28.32 16.29
CA SER A 38 40.99 -27.14 15.69
C SER A 38 40.13 -26.71 14.50
N GLY A 39 39.08 -25.94 14.75
CA GLY A 39 38.22 -25.37 13.75
C GLY A 39 38.04 -23.91 14.06
N SER A 40 38.60 -23.02 13.23
CA SER A 40 38.27 -21.60 13.26
C SER A 40 36.75 -21.47 13.29
N HIS A 41 36.19 -21.05 14.43
CA HIS A 41 34.82 -20.58 14.51
C HIS A 41 34.75 -19.29 13.69
N ARG A 42 34.61 -19.46 12.38
CA ARG A 42 34.04 -18.44 11.50
C ARG A 42 32.65 -18.23 12.05
N SER A 43 32.47 -17.16 12.82
CA SER A 43 31.17 -16.53 13.00
C SER A 43 30.47 -16.57 11.65
N PRO A 44 29.19 -17.01 11.57
CA PRO A 44 28.44 -16.87 10.34
C PRO A 44 28.38 -15.36 10.07
N GLY A 45 29.26 -14.91 9.18
CA GLY A 45 29.34 -13.53 8.77
C GLY A 45 27.97 -13.18 8.23
N TYR A 46 27.24 -12.33 8.96
CA TYR A 46 26.14 -11.60 8.39
C TYR A 46 26.70 -10.89 7.16
N ASN A 47 26.43 -11.48 5.99
CA ASN A 47 26.81 -10.95 4.71
C ASN A 47 26.01 -9.67 4.53
N HIS A 48 26.59 -8.56 5.00
CA HIS A 48 26.03 -7.25 4.72
C HIS A 48 26.20 -7.04 3.22
N ASN A 49 25.12 -7.29 2.48
CA ASN A 49 24.94 -6.78 1.13
C ASN A 49 24.84 -5.25 1.23
N TYR A 50 25.97 -4.59 1.46
CA TYR A 50 26.07 -3.14 1.38
C TYR A 50 25.83 -2.77 -0.08
N TYR A 51 24.68 -2.15 -0.37
CA TYR A 51 24.52 -1.46 -1.65
C TYR A 51 25.59 -0.37 -1.74
N THR A 52 26.20 -0.18 -2.90
CA THR A 52 27.19 0.90 -3.07
C THR A 52 26.54 2.24 -2.71
N GLY A 53 27.13 2.98 -1.77
CA GLY A 53 26.55 4.21 -1.21
C GLY A 53 26.10 4.10 0.26
N GLY A 54 26.18 2.92 0.90
CA GLY A 54 26.02 2.76 2.35
C GLY A 54 24.62 2.36 2.83
N CYS A 55 23.69 2.10 1.91
CA CYS A 55 22.35 1.62 2.27
C CYS A 55 22.41 0.16 2.70
N ASN A 56 21.82 -0.14 3.86
CA ASN A 56 21.75 -1.49 4.44
C ASN A 56 20.32 -2.06 4.46
N SER A 57 19.32 -1.24 4.17
CA SER A 57 17.92 -1.64 4.15
C SER A 57 17.46 -1.96 2.72
N ASN A 58 16.84 -3.13 2.57
CA ASN A 58 16.12 -3.47 1.34
C ASN A 58 14.96 -2.49 1.14
N LEU A 59 14.93 -1.82 -0.01
CA LEU A 59 13.90 -0.85 -0.36
C LEU A 59 12.61 -1.58 -0.76
N MET A 60 11.46 -1.13 -0.25
CA MET A 60 10.17 -1.66 -0.71
C MET A 60 9.75 -0.97 -2.01
N ALA A 61 9.13 -1.73 -2.91
CA ALA A 61 8.63 -1.18 -4.16
C ALA A 61 7.55 -0.10 -3.90
N PRO A 62 7.60 1.05 -4.58
CA PRO A 62 6.51 2.04 -4.54
C PRO A 62 5.17 1.42 -4.95
N MET A 63 4.06 1.95 -4.44
CA MET A 63 2.74 1.43 -4.79
C MET A 63 2.49 1.42 -6.30
N ASN A 64 1.87 0.34 -6.78
CA ASN A 64 1.59 0.06 -8.19
C ASN A 64 2.85 0.03 -9.07
N SER A 65 3.99 -0.39 -8.50
CA SER A 65 5.26 -0.56 -9.21
C SER A 65 5.97 -1.85 -8.82
N ILE A 66 6.89 -2.27 -9.68
CA ILE A 66 7.82 -3.36 -9.47
C ILE A 66 9.20 -2.74 -9.27
N LEU A 67 9.95 -3.23 -8.28
CA LEU A 67 11.29 -2.74 -7.96
C LEU A 67 12.33 -3.81 -8.27
N GLU A 68 13.34 -3.44 -9.07
CA GLU A 68 14.46 -4.31 -9.41
C GLU A 68 15.76 -3.64 -8.97
N CYS A 69 16.44 -4.24 -8.00
CA CYS A 69 17.68 -3.71 -7.43
C CYS A 69 18.89 -4.50 -7.90
N SER A 70 19.95 -3.80 -8.31
CA SER A 70 21.25 -4.39 -8.60
C SER A 70 22.17 -4.25 -7.39
N THR A 71 22.55 -5.39 -6.79
CA THR A 71 23.46 -5.43 -5.64
C THR A 71 24.88 -4.97 -5.99
N GLN A 72 25.27 -5.03 -7.27
CA GLN A 72 26.62 -4.68 -7.72
C GLN A 72 26.79 -3.20 -8.09
N GLN A 73 25.70 -2.48 -8.33
CA GLN A 73 25.72 -1.06 -8.76
C GLN A 73 25.02 -0.11 -7.77
N GLY A 74 24.46 -0.65 -6.67
CA GLY A 74 23.79 0.11 -5.60
C GLY A 74 22.64 1.00 -6.05
N GLY A 75 21.98 0.59 -7.13
CA GLY A 75 20.83 1.26 -7.70
C GLY A 75 19.66 0.31 -7.84
N CYS A 76 18.46 0.86 -7.69
CA CYS A 76 17.20 0.18 -7.96
C CYS A 76 16.44 0.90 -9.07
N THR A 77 15.71 0.14 -9.86
CA THR A 77 14.85 0.65 -10.92
C THR A 77 13.41 0.32 -10.54
N ALA A 78 12.59 1.35 -10.35
CA ALA A 78 11.17 1.18 -10.07
C ALA A 78 10.38 1.39 -11.37
N THR A 79 9.57 0.40 -11.74
CA THR A 79 8.76 0.40 -12.97
C THR A 79 7.29 0.27 -12.62
N CYS A 80 6.48 1.24 -13.03
CA CYS A 80 5.04 1.20 -12.83
C CYS A 80 4.40 0.00 -13.55
N ILE A 81 3.34 -0.54 -12.95
CA ILE A 81 2.47 -1.54 -13.58
C ILE A 81 1.74 -0.88 -14.77
N SER A 82 1.34 -1.67 -15.77
CA SER A 82 0.64 -1.18 -16.97
C SER A 82 -0.50 -0.20 -16.65
N ASN A 83 -0.54 0.92 -17.37
CA ASN A 83 -1.47 2.05 -17.19
C ASN A 83 -1.33 2.80 -15.84
N TYR A 84 -0.15 2.77 -15.24
CA TYR A 84 0.25 3.67 -14.16
C TYR A 84 1.51 4.46 -14.55
N GLN A 85 1.69 5.63 -13.95
CA GLN A 85 2.85 6.49 -14.16
C GLN A 85 3.28 7.21 -12.89
N PHE A 86 4.56 7.58 -12.82
CA PHE A 86 5.07 8.49 -11.80
C PHE A 86 4.59 9.93 -12.07
N PRO A 87 4.64 10.84 -11.07
CA PRO A 87 4.20 12.23 -11.22
C PRO A 87 4.87 13.00 -12.36
N THR A 88 6.07 12.58 -12.76
CA THR A 88 6.83 13.16 -13.89
C THR A 88 6.32 12.68 -15.27
N GLY A 89 5.33 11.78 -15.32
CA GLY A 89 4.76 11.23 -16.55
C GLY A 89 5.51 10.02 -17.13
N VAL A 90 6.58 9.55 -16.46
CA VAL A 90 7.34 8.36 -16.88
C VAL A 90 6.82 7.09 -16.21
N SER A 91 7.01 5.94 -16.86
CA SER A 91 6.68 4.64 -16.30
C SER A 91 7.81 4.02 -15.48
N GLN A 92 9.03 4.58 -15.54
CA GLN A 92 10.19 4.04 -14.84
C GLN A 92 11.07 5.15 -14.27
N ILE A 93 11.55 4.96 -13.04
CA ILE A 93 12.51 5.85 -12.37
C ILE A 93 13.69 5.05 -11.83
N SER A 94 14.84 5.72 -11.73
CA SER A 94 16.05 5.15 -11.11
C SER A 94 16.20 5.73 -9.71
N ILE A 95 16.46 4.84 -8.75
CA ILE A 95 16.63 5.14 -7.34
C ILE A 95 18.08 4.78 -6.98
N ILE A 96 18.81 5.74 -6.43
CA ILE A 96 20.23 5.61 -6.08
C ILE A 96 20.39 5.68 -4.56
N CYS A 97 21.38 4.98 -4.04
CA CYS A 97 21.80 5.15 -2.67
C CYS A 97 22.90 6.22 -2.60
N HIS A 98 22.68 7.27 -1.82
CA HIS A 98 23.69 8.31 -1.54
C HIS A 98 23.70 8.62 -0.05
N GLU A 99 24.88 8.55 0.59
CA GLU A 99 25.05 8.81 2.03
C GLU A 99 24.13 7.95 2.92
N GLY A 100 23.87 6.70 2.52
CA GLY A 100 22.99 5.78 3.24
C GLY A 100 21.48 6.05 3.08
N ILE A 101 21.09 7.00 2.23
CA ILE A 101 19.69 7.36 1.96
C ILE A 101 19.33 7.02 0.50
N TRP A 102 18.15 6.41 0.30
CA TRP A 102 17.61 6.13 -1.03
C TRP A 102 16.99 7.40 -1.63
N ARG A 103 17.40 7.77 -2.85
CA ARG A 103 16.96 8.99 -3.54
C ARG A 103 16.59 8.70 -4.99
N MET A 104 15.61 9.41 -5.54
CA MET A 104 15.36 9.40 -6.98
C MET A 104 16.51 10.11 -7.70
N LYS A 105 17.02 9.51 -8.76
CA LYS A 105 17.99 10.14 -9.65
C LYS A 105 17.35 11.36 -10.34
N GLY A 106 17.84 12.55 -10.02
CA GLY A 106 17.36 13.81 -10.62
C GLY A 106 16.26 14.53 -9.84
N ALA A 107 15.89 14.06 -8.64
CA ALA A 107 15.07 14.82 -7.71
C ALA A 107 15.93 15.36 -6.55
N ASN A 108 15.55 16.53 -6.02
CA ASN A 108 16.18 17.11 -4.82
C ASN A 108 15.56 16.60 -3.52
N ASP A 109 14.42 15.90 -3.61
CA ASP A 109 13.66 15.39 -2.47
C ASP A 109 14.05 13.95 -2.14
N ASP A 110 14.08 13.63 -0.84
CA ASP A 110 14.32 12.29 -0.31
C ASP A 110 13.08 11.37 -0.42
N VAL A 111 11.98 11.88 -0.99
CA VAL A 111 10.71 11.16 -1.11
C VAL A 111 10.64 10.43 -2.45
N ILE A 112 10.52 9.10 -2.39
CA ILE A 112 10.29 8.26 -3.57
C ILE A 112 8.78 8.30 -3.90
N PRO A 113 8.37 8.84 -5.07
CA PRO A 113 6.97 8.93 -5.42
C PRO A 113 6.37 7.57 -5.80
N THR A 114 5.05 7.44 -5.66
CA THR A 114 4.30 6.25 -6.08
C THR A 114 3.73 6.41 -7.49
N CYS A 115 3.37 5.29 -8.12
CA CYS A 115 2.71 5.30 -9.41
C CYS A 115 1.21 5.59 -9.25
N SER A 116 0.71 6.56 -10.01
CA SER A 116 -0.71 6.92 -10.09
C SER A 116 -1.36 6.34 -11.35
N PRO A 117 -2.64 5.95 -11.31
CA PRO A 117 -3.32 5.38 -12.46
C PRO A 117 -3.52 6.40 -13.59
N ILE A 118 -3.51 5.92 -14.83
CA ILE A 118 -3.76 6.69 -16.04
C ILE A 118 -5.17 6.38 -16.57
N CYS A 119 -5.89 7.40 -17.04
CA CYS A 119 -7.16 7.21 -17.76
C CYS A 119 -7.04 7.72 -19.18
N LEU A 120 -7.41 6.87 -20.13
CA LEU A 120 -7.53 7.20 -21.54
C LEU A 120 -8.90 6.75 -22.06
N PRO A 121 -9.83 7.66 -22.37
CA PRO A 121 -9.75 9.13 -22.25
C PRO A 121 -9.58 9.65 -20.82
N ALA A 122 -9.06 10.87 -20.68
CA ALA A 122 -8.94 11.54 -19.39
C ALA A 122 -10.32 11.80 -18.77
N CYS A 123 -10.39 11.74 -17.45
CA CYS A 123 -11.60 12.11 -16.70
C CYS A 123 -11.93 13.59 -16.89
N GLN A 124 -13.20 13.90 -17.11
CA GLN A 124 -13.71 15.25 -17.30
C GLN A 124 -14.21 15.85 -15.98
N ASN A 125 -14.52 17.14 -15.99
CA ASN A 125 -15.20 17.85 -14.89
C ASN A 125 -14.54 17.66 -13.49
N GLY A 126 -13.21 17.60 -13.45
CA GLY A 126 -12.46 17.42 -12.21
C GLY A 126 -12.47 15.99 -11.66
N GLY A 127 -12.89 15.00 -12.45
CA GLY A 127 -12.75 13.59 -12.09
C GLY A 127 -11.29 13.16 -11.93
N THR A 128 -11.06 12.18 -11.07
CA THR A 128 -9.72 11.62 -10.80
C THR A 128 -9.67 10.15 -11.19
N CYS A 129 -8.53 9.66 -11.68
CA CYS A 129 -8.35 8.24 -11.93
C CYS A 129 -8.28 7.48 -10.60
N ALA A 130 -9.26 6.63 -10.33
CA ALA A 130 -9.25 5.75 -9.16
C ALA A 130 -8.48 4.45 -9.43
N SER A 131 -8.54 3.98 -10.67
CA SER A 131 -7.75 2.88 -11.21
C SER A 131 -7.58 3.11 -12.72
N PRO A 132 -6.77 2.30 -13.43
CA PRO A 132 -6.59 2.46 -14.86
C PRO A 132 -7.93 2.54 -15.60
N ASN A 133 -8.11 3.62 -16.36
CA ASN A 133 -9.32 3.91 -17.16
C ASN A 133 -10.65 3.98 -16.36
N VAL A 134 -10.58 4.10 -15.03
CA VAL A 134 -11.77 4.25 -14.19
C VAL A 134 -11.73 5.60 -13.48
N CYS A 135 -12.71 6.44 -13.80
CA CYS A 135 -12.86 7.75 -13.22
C CYS A 135 -13.70 7.71 -11.93
N ARG A 136 -13.20 8.40 -10.90
CA ARG A 136 -13.98 8.81 -9.73
C ARG A 136 -14.40 10.27 -9.92
N CYS A 137 -15.70 10.46 -10.04
CA CYS A 137 -16.29 11.78 -10.29
C CYS A 137 -16.39 12.60 -9.00
N SER A 138 -16.31 13.91 -9.17
CA SER A 138 -16.66 14.90 -8.16
C SER A 138 -18.17 14.93 -7.93
N ASP A 139 -18.60 15.52 -6.82
CA ASP A 139 -20.01 15.69 -6.51
C ASP A 139 -20.71 16.46 -7.63
N ASN A 140 -21.86 15.96 -8.07
CA ASN A 140 -22.67 16.46 -9.18
C ASN A 140 -22.16 16.14 -10.60
N PHE A 141 -21.24 15.20 -10.79
CA PHE A 141 -20.90 14.68 -12.12
C PHE A 141 -21.03 13.16 -12.18
N PHE A 142 -21.36 12.63 -13.37
CA PHE A 142 -21.57 11.21 -13.60
C PHE A 142 -21.20 10.79 -15.03
N GLY A 143 -21.25 9.48 -15.28
CA GLY A 143 -20.80 8.85 -16.52
C GLY A 143 -19.40 8.25 -16.40
N VAL A 144 -19.02 7.41 -17.36
CA VAL A 144 -17.74 6.67 -17.37
C VAL A 144 -16.51 7.57 -17.32
N TYR A 145 -16.61 8.79 -17.85
CA TYR A 145 -15.55 9.79 -17.85
C TYR A 145 -15.95 11.04 -17.08
N CYS A 146 -16.98 10.96 -16.22
CA CYS A 146 -17.56 12.11 -15.53
C CYS A 146 -18.06 13.22 -16.46
N GLN A 147 -18.49 12.85 -17.67
CA GLN A 147 -18.83 13.79 -18.74
C GLN A 147 -20.20 14.47 -18.58
N TYR A 148 -21.06 13.96 -17.69
CA TYR A 148 -22.41 14.49 -17.50
C TYR A 148 -22.52 15.19 -16.14
N GLU A 149 -23.16 16.36 -16.13
CA GLU A 149 -23.47 17.09 -14.91
C GLU A 149 -24.85 16.68 -14.37
N MET A 150 -24.96 16.48 -13.06
CA MET A 150 -26.20 16.19 -12.34
C MET A 150 -27.00 17.49 -12.19
N LYS A 151 -27.64 17.92 -13.28
CA LYS A 151 -28.59 19.02 -13.24
C LYS A 151 -29.89 18.53 -12.62
N LYS A 152 -30.40 19.28 -11.63
CA LYS A 152 -31.76 19.07 -11.15
C LYS A 152 -32.71 19.32 -12.31
N CYS A 153 -33.71 18.45 -12.46
CA CYS A 153 -34.80 18.72 -13.38
C CYS A 153 -35.53 19.98 -12.88
N LEU A 154 -35.40 21.08 -13.64
CA LEU A 154 -36.15 22.31 -13.37
C LEU A 154 -37.58 22.19 -13.92
N GLU A 155 -37.80 21.32 -14.90
CA GLU A 155 -39.09 21.02 -15.50
C GLU A 155 -39.29 19.50 -15.66
N TYR A 156 -40.55 19.08 -15.76
CA TYR A 156 -40.89 17.68 -16.02
C TYR A 156 -40.53 17.31 -17.47
N PRO A 157 -40.08 16.08 -17.74
CA PRO A 157 -39.89 15.63 -19.12
C PRO A 157 -41.23 15.73 -19.89
N PRO A 158 -41.19 16.02 -21.20
CA PRO A 158 -42.39 16.04 -22.02
C PRO A 158 -43.09 14.68 -21.94
N THR A 159 -44.42 14.69 -21.95
CA THR A 159 -45.19 13.45 -21.98
C THR A 159 -44.84 12.68 -23.26
N PRO A 160 -44.40 11.40 -23.16
CA PRO A 160 -44.17 10.58 -24.34
C PRO A 160 -45.41 10.54 -25.23
N MET A 161 -45.22 10.43 -26.55
CA MET A 161 -46.36 10.34 -27.47
C MET A 161 -47.27 9.16 -27.08
N ASN A 162 -48.58 9.35 -27.23
CA ASN A 162 -49.63 8.40 -26.82
C ASN A 162 -49.70 8.09 -25.31
N SER A 163 -49.04 8.89 -24.46
CA SER A 163 -49.16 8.79 -22.99
C SER A 163 -50.00 9.93 -22.44
N LYS A 164 -50.88 9.62 -21.48
CA LYS A 164 -51.60 10.62 -20.68
C LYS A 164 -50.96 10.69 -19.30
N LYS A 165 -50.61 11.91 -18.86
CA LYS A 165 -50.23 12.17 -17.47
C LYS A 165 -51.51 12.08 -16.64
N THR A 166 -51.66 11.02 -15.85
CA THR A 166 -52.77 10.81 -14.91
C THR A 166 -52.37 11.24 -13.51
#